data_AF-A0A2P7ASG6-F1
#
_entry.id   AF-A0A2P7ASG6-F1
#
_cell.length_a   1.000
_cell.length_b   1.000
_cell.length_c   1.000
_cell.angle_alpha   90.00
_cell.angle_beta   90.00
_cell.angle_gamma   90.00
#
_symmetry.space_group_name_H-M   'P 1'
#
loop_
_entity.id
_entity.type
_entity.pdbx_description
1 polymer ?
#
loop_
_entity_poly.entity_id
_entity_poly.type
_entity_poly.pdbx_seq_one_letter_code
_entity_poly.pdbx_strand_id
1 'polypeptide(L)'
;MSLYSFFKEPNNFVAREKLLHMKAALDLKQTAAQHGIQLHLTEPEIDNQGYDFIAAVGYDQVYLQNKATLDDANVSMWKIHPMHLNVPLQERDLSPSIDGWPIGGGEGAMGGVLLHLIDAEAAKADDLQISYFYFDIFYASAVASGLWETPKFNSMEAADILRKVRDGGPGDRITLPFRAFLPIRSPSSILALRLHIPQPSNYISLGHRAESGSPGPLREMWRTELARHLPVSKAV
;
A
#
# COMPACT_ATOMS: atom_id res chain seq x y z
N MET A 1 -0.02 -20.00 -25.47
CA MET A 1 -0.80 -18.91 -24.85
C MET A 1 0.21 -17.87 -24.42
N SER A 2 0.09 -16.62 -24.89
CA SER A 2 1.00 -15.55 -24.46
C SER A 2 0.67 -15.06 -23.04
N LEU A 3 1.62 -14.40 -22.39
CA LEU A 3 1.44 -13.83 -21.06
C LEU A 3 0.33 -12.76 -21.05
N TYR A 4 0.23 -11.93 -22.10
CA TYR A 4 -0.87 -10.98 -22.28
C TYR A 4 -2.25 -11.67 -22.27
N SER A 5 -2.41 -12.74 -23.07
CA SER A 5 -3.67 -13.49 -23.12
C SER A 5 -3.97 -14.18 -21.79
N PHE A 6 -2.94 -14.67 -21.09
CA PHE A 6 -3.07 -15.23 -19.76
C PHE A 6 -3.63 -14.20 -18.76
N PHE A 7 -3.09 -12.96 -18.77
CA PHE A 7 -3.54 -11.88 -17.89
C PHE A 7 -4.92 -11.32 -18.22
N LYS A 8 -5.37 -11.45 -19.47
CA LYS A 8 -6.69 -10.96 -19.90
C LYS A 8 -7.82 -11.94 -19.61
N GLU A 9 -7.52 -13.24 -19.64
CA GLU A 9 -8.49 -14.33 -19.49
C GLU A 9 -9.12 -14.35 -18.07
N PRO A 10 -10.45 -14.16 -17.93
CA PRO A 10 -11.13 -14.19 -16.65
C PRO A 10 -10.94 -15.49 -15.88
N ASN A 11 -10.90 -16.63 -16.57
CA ASN A 11 -10.72 -17.95 -15.95
C ASN A 11 -9.37 -18.12 -15.24
N ASN A 12 -8.37 -17.31 -15.61
CA ASN A 12 -7.05 -17.34 -14.97
C ASN A 12 -6.98 -16.46 -13.71
N PHE A 13 -8.10 -15.92 -13.20
CA PHE A 13 -8.11 -15.00 -12.04
C PHE A 13 -7.22 -15.47 -10.87
N VAL A 14 -7.44 -16.67 -10.35
CA VAL A 14 -6.67 -17.22 -9.23
C VAL A 14 -5.19 -17.38 -9.57
N ALA A 15 -4.88 -17.86 -10.78
CA ALA A 15 -3.50 -18.07 -11.22
C ALA A 15 -2.76 -16.74 -11.45
N ARG A 16 -3.45 -15.71 -11.97
CA ARG A 16 -2.92 -14.35 -12.12
C ARG A 16 -2.56 -13.76 -10.76
N GLU A 17 -3.48 -13.84 -9.82
CA GLU A 17 -3.28 -13.35 -8.45
C GLU A 17 -2.09 -14.03 -7.78
N LYS A 18 -2.02 -15.37 -7.85
CA LYS A 18 -0.92 -16.14 -7.27
C LYS A 18 0.44 -15.81 -7.90
N LEU A 19 0.50 -15.63 -9.22
CA LEU A 19 1.73 -15.25 -9.92
C LEU A 19 2.23 -13.88 -9.47
N LEU A 20 1.34 -12.90 -9.37
CA LEU A 20 1.69 -11.55 -8.93
C LEU A 20 2.07 -11.51 -7.45
N HIS A 21 1.37 -12.29 -6.62
CA HIS A 21 1.72 -12.50 -5.22
C HIS A 21 3.13 -13.08 -5.09
N MET A 22 3.44 -14.18 -5.79
CA MET A 22 4.77 -14.81 -5.73
C MET A 22 5.89 -13.84 -6.14
N LYS A 23 5.65 -12.99 -7.16
CA LYS A 23 6.63 -11.97 -7.55
C LYS A 23 6.85 -10.94 -6.44
N ALA A 24 5.77 -10.43 -5.84
CA ALA A 24 5.88 -9.49 -4.72
C ALA A 24 6.55 -10.12 -3.50
N ALA A 25 6.17 -11.35 -3.16
CA ALA A 25 6.74 -12.13 -2.07
C ALA A 25 8.25 -12.32 -2.23
N LEU A 26 8.72 -12.60 -3.46
CA LEU A 26 10.14 -12.69 -3.77
C LEU A 26 10.86 -11.37 -3.49
N ASP A 27 10.35 -10.25 -4.02
CA ASP A 27 10.97 -8.93 -3.84
C ASP A 27 11.06 -8.51 -2.37
N LEU A 28 9.99 -8.78 -1.61
CA LEU A 28 9.92 -8.55 -0.16
C LEU A 28 10.97 -9.42 0.57
N LYS A 29 10.99 -10.73 0.34
CA LYS A 29 11.92 -11.64 1.01
C LYS A 29 13.38 -11.38 0.65
N GLN A 30 13.67 -11.04 -0.61
CA GLN A 30 15.02 -10.69 -1.05
C GLN A 30 15.53 -9.46 -0.31
N THR A 31 14.72 -8.41 -0.21
CA THR A 31 15.11 -7.18 0.50
C THR A 31 15.30 -7.42 1.99
N ALA A 32 14.39 -8.16 2.64
CA ALA A 32 14.56 -8.54 4.03
C ALA A 32 15.85 -9.34 4.27
N ALA A 33 16.15 -10.31 3.40
CA ALA A 33 17.37 -11.10 3.47
C ALA A 33 18.64 -10.26 3.30
N GLN A 34 18.64 -9.25 2.43
CA GLN A 34 19.75 -8.30 2.27
C GLN A 34 20.04 -7.51 3.57
N HIS A 35 19.05 -7.36 4.43
CA HIS A 35 19.18 -6.72 5.74
C HIS A 35 19.36 -7.73 6.90
N GLY A 36 19.53 -9.02 6.61
CA GLY A 36 19.68 -10.05 7.64
C GLY A 36 18.40 -10.31 8.44
N ILE A 37 17.23 -9.96 7.89
CA ILE A 37 15.93 -10.08 8.55
C ILE A 37 15.15 -11.25 7.96
N GLN A 38 14.60 -12.10 8.84
CA GLN A 38 13.68 -13.15 8.44
C GLN A 38 12.27 -12.59 8.29
N LEU A 39 11.82 -12.40 7.05
CA LEU A 39 10.45 -12.01 6.74
C LEU A 39 9.53 -13.23 6.64
N HIS A 40 8.51 -13.26 7.48
CA HIS A 40 7.42 -14.21 7.41
C HIS A 40 6.35 -13.70 6.45
N LEU A 41 5.96 -14.54 5.50
CA LEU A 41 4.83 -14.28 4.60
C LEU A 41 3.81 -15.39 4.82
N THR A 42 2.56 -15.03 5.07
CA THR A 42 1.47 -15.98 5.32
C THR A 42 0.28 -15.63 4.45
N GLU A 43 -0.24 -16.62 3.72
CA GLU A 43 -1.48 -16.52 2.94
C GLU A 43 -2.64 -17.06 3.80
N PRO A 44 -3.77 -16.35 3.91
CA PRO A 44 -4.93 -16.88 4.61
C PRO A 44 -5.55 -18.03 3.80
N GLU A 45 -5.97 -19.10 4.47
CA GLU A 45 -6.71 -20.20 3.81
C GLU A 45 -8.12 -19.77 3.38
N ILE A 46 -8.69 -18.76 4.06
CA ILE A 46 -10.04 -18.24 3.81
C ILE A 46 -9.98 -16.71 3.69
N ASP A 47 -10.45 -16.17 2.56
CA ASP A 47 -10.58 -14.73 2.32
C ASP A 47 -11.81 -14.15 3.06
N ASN A 48 -11.67 -13.97 4.38
CA ASN A 48 -12.71 -13.38 5.23
C ASN A 48 -12.46 -11.91 5.56
N GLN A 49 -11.24 -11.43 5.36
CA GLN A 49 -10.80 -10.11 5.84
C GLN A 49 -10.32 -9.19 4.70
N GLY A 50 -10.38 -9.65 3.44
CA GLY A 50 -10.12 -8.83 2.27
C GLY A 50 -8.65 -8.49 2.05
N TYR A 51 -7.73 -9.30 2.57
CA TYR A 51 -6.31 -9.27 2.26
C TYR A 51 -5.87 -10.62 1.69
N ASP A 52 -4.80 -10.58 0.89
CA ASP A 52 -4.33 -11.75 0.16
C ASP A 52 -3.13 -12.39 0.88
N PHE A 53 -2.36 -11.61 1.65
CA PHE A 53 -1.27 -12.12 2.48
C PHE A 53 -0.87 -11.16 3.60
N ILE A 54 -0.14 -11.68 4.57
CA ILE A 54 0.44 -10.96 5.70
C ILE A 54 1.95 -11.00 5.56
N ALA A 55 2.60 -9.85 5.72
CA ALA A 55 4.04 -9.76 5.87
C ALA A 55 4.41 -9.36 7.30
N ALA A 56 5.23 -10.16 7.97
CA ALA A 56 5.52 -10.01 9.39
C ALA A 56 7.00 -10.18 9.73
N VAL A 57 7.47 -9.37 10.69
CA VAL A 57 8.81 -9.45 11.30
C VAL A 57 8.65 -9.25 12.81
N GLY A 58 8.95 -10.29 13.58
CA GLY A 58 8.77 -10.25 15.04
C GLY A 58 7.29 -10.04 15.39
N TYR A 59 6.99 -8.91 16.02
CA TYR A 59 5.63 -8.51 16.41
C TYR A 59 4.97 -7.52 15.44
N ASP A 60 5.73 -7.00 14.47
CA ASP A 60 5.22 -6.09 13.46
C ASP A 60 4.67 -6.88 12.28
N GLN A 61 3.49 -6.47 11.79
CA GLN A 61 2.85 -7.11 10.65
C GLN A 61 2.11 -6.09 9.78
N VAL A 62 1.98 -6.41 8.51
CA VAL A 62 1.16 -5.67 7.55
C VAL A 62 0.32 -6.65 6.74
N TYR A 63 -0.97 -6.38 6.70
CA TYR A 63 -1.94 -7.09 5.88
C TYR A 63 -1.99 -6.44 4.50
N LEU A 64 -1.80 -7.22 3.45
CA LEU A 64 -1.66 -6.72 2.09
C LEU A 64 -2.72 -7.32 1.18
N GLN A 65 -3.45 -6.44 0.50
CA GLN A 65 -4.35 -6.80 -0.57
C GLN A 65 -3.69 -6.45 -1.91
N ASN A 66 -3.53 -7.42 -2.79
CA ASN A 66 -3.08 -7.18 -4.15
C ASN A 66 -4.27 -6.77 -5.03
N LYS A 67 -4.00 -5.81 -5.91
CA LYS A 67 -4.85 -5.48 -7.04
C LYS A 67 -3.98 -5.48 -8.28
N ALA A 68 -4.56 -5.82 -9.41
CA ALA A 68 -3.81 -5.91 -10.65
C ALA A 68 -4.62 -5.40 -11.83
N THR A 69 -3.92 -4.81 -12.80
CA THR A 69 -4.49 -4.48 -14.10
C THR A 69 -3.39 -4.40 -15.15
N LEU A 70 -3.76 -4.57 -16.42
CA LEU A 70 -2.88 -4.24 -17.54
C LEU A 70 -2.93 -2.72 -17.76
N ASP A 71 -1.83 -2.11 -18.17
CA ASP A 71 -1.78 -0.67 -18.44
C ASP A 71 -2.63 -0.21 -19.65
N ASP A 72 -2.92 -1.13 -20.58
CA ASP A 72 -3.87 -0.94 -21.67
C ASP A 72 -5.33 -1.17 -21.27
N ALA A 73 -5.59 -1.64 -20.03
CA ALA A 73 -6.93 -1.81 -19.51
C ALA A 73 -7.47 -0.47 -18.99
N ASN A 74 -8.74 -0.18 -19.30
CA ASN A 74 -9.42 1.05 -18.85
C ASN A 74 -9.90 0.98 -17.38
N VAL A 75 -9.13 0.34 -16.50
CA VAL A 75 -9.45 0.22 -15.07
C VAL A 75 -8.71 1.32 -14.31
N SER A 76 -9.48 2.22 -13.70
CA SER A 76 -8.94 3.39 -12.99
C SER A 76 -9.31 3.44 -11.52
N MET A 77 -10.06 2.45 -11.02
CA MET A 77 -10.61 2.44 -9.66
C MET A 77 -10.74 1.02 -9.12
N TRP A 78 -10.49 0.85 -7.82
CA TRP A 78 -10.61 -0.43 -7.12
C TRP A 78 -11.51 -0.30 -5.91
N LYS A 79 -12.41 -1.28 -5.73
CA LYS A 79 -13.23 -1.39 -4.52
C LYS A 79 -12.44 -2.13 -3.45
N ILE A 80 -12.36 -1.53 -2.27
CA ILE A 80 -11.66 -2.06 -1.11
C ILE A 80 -12.62 -2.12 0.07
N HIS A 81 -12.43 -3.13 0.90
CA HIS A 81 -13.17 -3.25 2.14
C HIS A 81 -12.61 -2.22 3.16
N PRO A 82 -13.42 -1.33 3.76
CA PRO A 82 -12.89 -0.33 4.70
C PRO A 82 -12.18 -0.98 5.89
N MET A 83 -12.70 -2.09 6.42
CA MET A 83 -12.07 -2.86 7.50
C MET A 83 -10.64 -3.35 7.20
N HIS A 84 -10.27 -3.55 5.93
CA HIS A 84 -8.89 -3.86 5.55
C HIS A 84 -7.93 -2.73 5.93
N LEU A 85 -8.38 -1.49 5.80
CA LEU A 85 -7.60 -0.28 6.08
C LEU A 85 -7.82 0.25 7.49
N ASN A 86 -8.88 -0.20 8.18
CA ASN A 86 -9.24 0.30 9.48
C ASN A 86 -8.25 -0.16 10.56
N VAL A 87 -7.99 0.67 11.57
CA VAL A 87 -7.02 0.34 12.64
C VAL A 87 -7.71 -0.52 13.71
N PRO A 88 -7.17 -1.71 14.03
CA PRO A 88 -7.71 -2.54 15.09
C PRO A 88 -7.55 -1.87 16.45
N LEU A 89 -8.41 -2.24 17.40
CA LEU A 89 -8.41 -1.66 18.75
C LEU A 89 -7.03 -1.73 19.43
N GLN A 90 -6.28 -2.81 19.21
CA GLN A 90 -4.96 -3.04 19.80
C GLN A 90 -3.90 -2.05 19.29
N GLU A 91 -4.10 -1.46 18.11
CA GLU A 91 -3.15 -0.55 17.45
C GLU A 91 -3.70 0.89 17.41
N ARG A 92 -4.78 1.17 18.15
CA ARG A 92 -5.48 2.46 18.13
C ARG A 92 -4.55 3.65 18.42
N ASP A 93 -3.53 3.46 19.24
CA ASP A 93 -2.59 4.54 19.60
C ASP A 93 -1.68 4.94 18.42
N LEU A 94 -1.59 4.09 17.39
CA LEU A 94 -0.93 4.38 16.12
C LEU A 94 -1.89 4.97 15.08
N SER A 95 -3.18 5.06 15.40
CA SER A 95 -4.20 5.49 14.44
C SER A 95 -4.06 6.96 14.07
N PRO A 96 -3.99 7.31 12.77
CA PRO A 96 -4.14 8.68 12.34
C PRO A 96 -5.52 9.21 12.72
N SER A 97 -5.61 10.51 12.98
CA SER A 97 -6.90 11.17 13.24
C SER A 97 -7.36 12.00 12.06
N ILE A 98 -8.66 11.98 11.78
CA ILE A 98 -9.34 12.82 10.79
C ILE A 98 -10.56 13.47 11.43
N ASP A 99 -10.70 14.79 11.27
CA ASP A 99 -11.72 15.63 11.94
C ASP A 99 -11.73 15.51 13.48
N GLY A 100 -10.56 15.24 14.09
CA GLY A 100 -10.43 15.07 15.54
C GLY A 100 -10.79 13.67 16.06
N TRP A 101 -11.08 12.72 15.17
CA TRP A 101 -11.42 11.34 15.52
C TRP A 101 -10.38 10.35 14.96
N PRO A 102 -9.95 9.34 15.72
CA PRO A 102 -9.06 8.31 15.19
C PRO A 102 -9.76 7.50 14.09
N ILE A 103 -8.99 7.03 13.11
CA ILE A 103 -9.45 6.07 12.11
C ILE A 103 -9.47 4.68 12.77
N GLY A 104 -10.65 4.17 13.11
CA GLY A 104 -10.82 2.83 13.68
C GLY A 104 -11.08 2.82 15.18
N GLY A 105 -10.52 1.81 15.86
CA GLY A 105 -10.86 1.52 17.25
C GLY A 105 -11.89 0.39 17.44
N GLY A 106 -12.10 -0.42 16.39
CA GLY A 106 -12.91 -1.63 16.40
C GLY A 106 -12.16 -2.80 15.78
N GLU A 107 -12.85 -3.63 15.00
CA GLU A 107 -12.20 -4.60 14.12
C GLU A 107 -11.48 -3.87 12.96
N GLY A 108 -10.37 -4.42 12.49
CA GLY A 108 -9.59 -3.83 11.41
C GLY A 108 -8.28 -4.59 11.19
N ALA A 109 -7.63 -4.35 10.06
CA ALA A 109 -6.35 -4.98 9.72
C ALA A 109 -5.18 -3.99 9.61
N MET A 110 -5.42 -2.67 9.68
CA MET A 110 -4.39 -1.64 9.45
C MET A 110 -3.51 -1.95 8.23
N GLY A 111 -4.16 -2.46 7.18
CA GLY A 111 -3.52 -3.02 6.01
C GLY A 111 -3.13 -1.97 4.98
N GLY A 112 -2.65 -2.47 3.85
CA GLY A 112 -2.40 -1.66 2.66
C GLY A 112 -2.78 -2.39 1.38
N VAL A 113 -2.89 -1.63 0.31
CA VAL A 113 -3.25 -2.14 -1.01
C VAL A 113 -2.05 -1.99 -1.94
N LEU A 114 -1.56 -3.11 -2.45
CA LEU A 114 -0.50 -3.16 -3.46
C LEU A 114 -1.12 -3.32 -4.84
N LEU A 115 -1.00 -2.30 -5.67
CA LEU A 115 -1.46 -2.31 -7.06
C LEU A 115 -0.30 -2.67 -7.99
N HIS A 116 -0.52 -3.70 -8.79
CA HIS A 116 0.34 -4.16 -9.88
C HIS A 116 -0.21 -3.61 -11.21
N LEU A 117 0.55 -2.73 -11.85
CA LEU A 117 0.27 -2.27 -13.20
C LEU A 117 1.20 -3.01 -14.16
N ILE A 118 0.65 -3.97 -14.90
CA ILE A 118 1.39 -4.85 -15.81
C ILE A 118 1.53 -4.15 -17.16
N ASP A 119 2.75 -4.08 -17.69
CA ASP A 119 3.02 -3.53 -19.02
C ASP A 119 2.48 -4.48 -20.11
N ALA A 120 1.50 -4.01 -20.88
CA ALA A 120 0.83 -4.83 -21.88
C ALA A 120 1.74 -5.20 -23.05
N GLU A 121 2.67 -4.33 -23.45
CA GLU A 121 3.58 -4.59 -24.57
C GLU A 121 4.64 -5.62 -24.19
N ALA A 122 5.21 -5.51 -22.99
CA ALA A 122 6.09 -6.52 -22.42
C ALA A 122 5.36 -7.87 -22.31
N ALA A 123 4.12 -7.88 -21.81
CA ALA A 123 3.33 -9.10 -21.69
C ALA A 123 3.00 -9.72 -23.06
N LYS A 124 2.88 -8.93 -24.14
CA LYS A 124 2.74 -9.44 -25.52
C LYS A 124 4.03 -10.08 -26.02
N ALA A 125 5.17 -9.61 -25.54
CA ALA A 125 6.50 -10.17 -25.79
C ALA A 125 6.88 -11.31 -24.81
N ASP A 126 5.91 -11.83 -24.04
CA ASP A 126 6.10 -12.86 -23.02
C ASP A 126 7.09 -12.48 -21.89
N ASP A 127 7.24 -11.17 -21.62
CA ASP A 127 7.98 -10.62 -20.48
C ASP A 127 7.04 -10.05 -19.41
N LEU A 128 7.40 -10.21 -18.14
CA LEU A 128 6.63 -9.70 -17.01
C LEU A 128 7.27 -8.44 -16.44
N GLN A 129 6.83 -7.28 -16.94
CA GLN A 129 7.20 -5.97 -16.40
C GLN A 129 6.03 -5.41 -15.59
N ILE A 130 6.31 -4.98 -14.35
CA ILE A 130 5.28 -4.47 -13.43
C ILE A 130 5.73 -3.14 -12.85
N SER A 131 4.86 -2.14 -12.94
CA SER A 131 4.95 -0.92 -12.15
C SER A 131 4.10 -1.07 -10.88
N TYR A 132 4.63 -0.66 -9.74
CA TYR A 132 3.99 -0.87 -8.45
C TYR A 132 3.46 0.43 -7.87
N PHE A 133 2.28 0.36 -7.27
CA PHE A 133 1.69 1.47 -6.54
C PHE A 133 1.12 0.97 -5.22
N TYR A 134 1.09 1.83 -4.20
CA TYR A 134 0.71 1.44 -2.85
C TYR A 134 -0.24 2.45 -2.21
N PHE A 135 -1.18 1.97 -1.41
CA PHE A 135 -2.07 2.80 -0.62
C PHE A 135 -2.18 2.24 0.79
N ASP A 136 -2.10 3.12 1.79
CA ASP A 136 -2.49 2.84 3.17
C ASP A 136 -3.07 4.12 3.82
N ILE A 137 -3.57 3.98 5.05
CA ILE A 137 -4.11 5.12 5.82
C ILE A 137 -3.04 6.13 6.24
N PHE A 138 -1.77 5.72 6.33
CA PHE A 138 -0.68 6.59 6.79
C PHE A 138 -0.28 7.58 5.70
N TYR A 139 -0.04 7.08 4.49
CA TYR A 139 0.16 7.86 3.30
C TYR A 139 -1.02 8.80 3.05
N ALA A 140 -2.25 8.30 3.11
CA ALA A 140 -3.44 9.13 2.94
C ALA A 140 -3.55 10.22 4.02
N SER A 141 -3.20 9.91 5.28
CA SER A 141 -3.18 10.91 6.36
C SER A 141 -2.09 11.96 6.15
N ALA A 142 -0.92 11.58 5.65
CA ALA A 142 0.13 12.51 5.29
C ALA A 142 -0.33 13.48 4.18
N VAL A 143 -1.10 13.01 3.20
CA VAL A 143 -1.71 13.86 2.16
C VAL A 143 -2.78 14.77 2.75
N ALA A 144 -3.71 14.22 3.54
CA ALA A 144 -4.79 14.98 4.16
C ALA A 144 -4.27 16.12 5.06
N SER A 145 -3.15 15.89 5.73
CA SER A 145 -2.51 16.84 6.65
C SER A 145 -1.55 17.83 5.96
N GLY A 146 -1.35 17.72 4.64
CA GLY A 146 -0.41 18.56 3.89
C GLY A 146 1.08 18.25 4.15
N LEU A 147 1.38 17.11 4.79
CA LEU A 147 2.75 16.62 4.98
C LEU A 147 3.32 15.99 3.69
N TRP A 148 2.44 15.50 2.82
CA TRP A 148 2.79 15.05 1.48
C TRP A 148 1.90 15.73 0.45
N GLU A 149 2.50 16.19 -0.65
CA GLU A 149 1.76 16.81 -1.74
C GLU A 149 2.01 15.99 -3.00
N THR A 150 0.93 15.63 -3.67
CA THR A 150 0.98 15.03 -4.99
C THR A 150 0.05 15.79 -5.93
N PRO A 151 0.47 16.10 -7.17
CA PRO A 151 -0.36 16.88 -8.09
C PRO A 151 -1.73 16.25 -8.40
N LYS A 152 -1.84 14.92 -8.26
CA LYS A 152 -3.02 14.15 -8.70
C LYS A 152 -3.94 13.72 -7.57
N PHE A 153 -3.55 13.84 -6.30
CA PHE A 153 -4.35 13.41 -5.14
C PHE A 153 -4.22 14.44 -4.02
N ASN A 154 -5.28 15.20 -3.81
CA ASN A 154 -5.25 16.36 -2.93
C ASN A 154 -5.73 16.01 -1.51
N SER A 155 -5.49 16.94 -0.58
CA SER A 155 -5.80 16.79 0.84
C SER A 155 -7.30 16.53 1.11
N MET A 156 -8.20 17.15 0.35
CA MET A 156 -9.64 16.98 0.50
C MET A 156 -10.09 15.58 0.08
N GLU A 157 -9.60 15.10 -1.06
CA GLU A 157 -9.88 13.74 -1.53
C GLU A 157 -9.31 12.69 -0.57
N ALA A 158 -8.11 12.92 -0.01
CA ALA A 158 -7.52 12.06 1.00
C ALA A 158 -8.35 12.02 2.28
N ALA A 159 -8.78 13.19 2.79
CA ALA A 159 -9.65 13.29 3.95
C ALA A 159 -10.98 12.54 3.73
N ASP A 160 -11.59 12.66 2.55
CA ASP A 160 -12.83 11.95 2.21
C ASP A 160 -12.65 10.42 2.18
N ILE A 161 -11.54 9.92 1.67
CA ILE A 161 -11.22 8.48 1.73
C ILE A 161 -11.06 8.05 3.19
N LEU A 162 -10.33 8.81 4.00
CA LEU A 162 -10.10 8.46 5.42
C LEU A 162 -11.40 8.47 6.23
N ARG A 163 -12.32 9.41 5.99
CA ARG A 163 -13.67 9.40 6.59
C ARG A 163 -14.43 8.13 6.24
N LYS A 164 -14.39 7.71 4.97
CA LYS A 164 -15.04 6.46 4.53
C LYS A 164 -14.39 5.21 5.13
N VAL A 165 -13.09 5.23 5.41
CA VAL A 165 -12.42 4.14 6.15
C VAL A 165 -12.88 4.14 7.61
N ARG A 166 -12.88 5.31 8.26
CA ARG A 166 -13.29 5.47 9.67
C ARG A 166 -14.74 5.05 9.90
N ASP A 167 -15.64 5.48 9.02
CA ASP A 167 -17.09 5.32 9.19
C ASP A 167 -17.62 4.02 8.53
N GLY A 168 -16.78 3.30 7.79
CA GLY A 168 -17.18 2.12 7.02
C GLY A 168 -17.23 0.83 7.85
N GLY A 169 -18.29 0.04 7.67
CA GLY A 169 -18.51 -1.24 8.36
C GLY A 169 -18.24 -2.50 7.50
N PRO A 170 -18.58 -3.70 8.04
CA PRO A 170 -18.38 -5.00 7.37
C PRO A 170 -19.07 -5.20 6.01
N GLY A 171 -20.12 -4.42 5.71
CA GLY A 171 -20.84 -4.51 4.43
C GLY A 171 -20.34 -3.51 3.38
N ASP A 172 -19.58 -2.51 3.79
CA ASP A 172 -19.32 -1.33 2.98
C ASP A 172 -18.16 -1.54 2.00
N ARG A 173 -18.10 -0.69 0.98
CA ARG A 173 -16.99 -0.65 0.03
C ARG A 173 -16.57 0.78 -0.21
N ILE A 174 -15.27 1.03 -0.10
CA ILE A 174 -14.67 2.30 -0.54
C ILE A 174 -14.09 2.10 -1.93
N THR A 175 -14.06 3.17 -2.72
CA THR A 175 -13.45 3.16 -4.05
C THR A 175 -12.17 3.97 -4.00
N LEU A 176 -11.04 3.33 -4.30
CA LEU A 176 -9.75 3.99 -4.43
C LEU A 176 -9.48 4.27 -5.92
N PRO A 177 -9.39 5.55 -6.34
CA PRO A 177 -8.97 5.88 -7.70
C PRO A 177 -7.46 5.67 -7.87
N PHE A 178 -7.00 5.39 -9.09
CA PHE A 178 -5.58 5.15 -9.40
C PHE A 178 -4.66 6.26 -8.86
N ARG A 179 -5.10 7.52 -9.00
CA ARG A 179 -4.36 8.69 -8.53
C ARG A 179 -4.13 8.71 -7.01
N ALA A 180 -4.96 8.00 -6.24
CA ALA A 180 -4.79 7.90 -4.79
C ALA A 180 -3.64 6.97 -4.42
N PHE A 181 -3.10 6.15 -5.33
CA PHE A 181 -1.98 5.28 -4.99
C PHE A 181 -0.64 6.01 -5.13
N LEU A 182 0.24 5.80 -4.15
CA LEU A 182 1.63 6.22 -4.17
C LEU A 182 2.44 5.32 -5.12
N PRO A 183 3.06 5.84 -6.20
CA PRO A 183 4.01 5.04 -6.97
C PRO A 183 5.18 4.61 -6.10
N ILE A 184 5.51 3.31 -6.13
CA ILE A 184 6.64 2.74 -5.40
C ILE A 184 7.57 1.99 -6.34
N ARG A 185 8.86 1.97 -6.02
CA ARG A 185 9.90 1.36 -6.85
C ARG A 185 9.76 -0.15 -6.96
N SER A 186 9.36 -0.78 -5.85
CA SER A 186 9.19 -2.23 -5.74
C SER A 186 8.33 -2.55 -4.50
N PRO A 187 7.73 -3.74 -4.42
CA PRO A 187 6.98 -4.17 -3.24
C PRO A 187 7.76 -4.03 -1.93
N SER A 188 9.10 -4.15 -1.99
CA SER A 188 9.98 -3.95 -0.84
C SER A 188 9.90 -2.57 -0.18
N SER A 189 9.44 -1.53 -0.88
CA SER A 189 9.16 -0.22 -0.27
C SER A 189 8.14 -0.32 0.87
N ILE A 190 7.23 -1.31 0.84
CA ILE A 190 6.27 -1.56 1.92
C ILE A 190 6.98 -1.95 3.21
N LEU A 191 8.10 -2.67 3.14
CA LEU A 191 8.86 -3.05 4.34
C LEU A 191 9.37 -1.82 5.09
N ALA A 192 9.79 -0.79 4.36
CA ALA A 192 10.14 0.49 4.96
C ALA A 192 8.88 1.18 5.50
N LEU A 193 7.90 1.41 4.62
CA LEU A 193 6.69 2.20 4.92
C LEU A 193 5.84 1.63 6.07
N ARG A 194 5.89 0.32 6.31
CA ARG A 194 5.03 -0.35 7.31
C ARG A 194 5.79 -1.11 8.39
N LEU A 195 6.91 -1.73 8.05
CA LEU A 195 7.68 -2.57 8.97
C LEU A 195 9.00 -1.93 9.41
N HIS A 196 9.29 -0.69 8.99
CA HIS A 196 10.48 0.06 9.39
C HIS A 196 11.81 -0.61 9.05
N ILE A 197 11.85 -1.32 7.92
CA ILE A 197 13.03 -2.01 7.44
C ILE A 197 13.67 -1.23 6.27
N PRO A 198 14.96 -0.88 6.33
CA PRO A 198 15.91 -1.11 7.44
C PRO A 198 15.84 -0.07 8.56
N GLN A 199 15.05 0.99 8.39
CA GLN A 199 14.93 2.06 9.37
C GLN A 199 13.49 2.59 9.45
N PRO A 200 13.11 3.24 10.56
CA PRO A 200 11.81 3.89 10.69
C PRO A 200 11.56 4.91 9.60
N SER A 201 10.46 4.71 8.88
CA SER A 201 10.12 5.43 7.65
C SER A 201 8.61 5.44 7.41
N ASN A 202 7.80 5.60 8.45
CA ASN A 202 6.45 6.14 8.26
C ASN A 202 6.36 7.47 9.02
N TYR A 203 5.48 8.37 8.59
CA TYR A 203 5.48 9.74 9.15
C TYR A 203 5.13 9.76 10.64
N ILE A 204 4.39 8.78 11.17
CA ILE A 204 4.10 8.68 12.61
C ILE A 204 5.39 8.36 13.38
N SER A 205 6.14 7.35 12.93
CA SER A 205 7.42 6.97 13.52
C SER A 205 8.50 8.05 13.33
N LEU A 206 8.42 8.86 12.28
CA LEU A 206 9.27 10.05 12.11
C LEU A 206 8.79 11.25 12.96
N GLY A 207 7.48 11.38 13.19
CA GLY A 207 6.88 12.41 14.04
C GLY A 207 7.35 12.32 15.49
N HIS A 208 7.54 11.10 16.00
CA HIS A 208 8.18 10.87 17.31
C HIS A 208 9.64 11.36 17.38
N ARG A 209 10.33 11.51 16.24
CA ARG A 209 11.71 12.02 16.16
C ARG A 209 11.78 13.53 15.97
N ALA A 210 10.69 14.16 15.53
CA ALA A 210 10.62 15.60 15.36
C ALA A 210 10.44 16.26 16.73
N GLU A 211 11.54 16.59 17.40
CA GLU A 211 11.56 17.47 18.57
C GLU A 211 11.21 18.90 18.14
N SER A 212 9.94 19.17 17.84
CA SER A 212 9.32 20.51 17.83
C SER A 212 7.93 20.41 17.21
N GLY A 213 6.95 21.10 17.80
CA GLY A 213 5.59 21.21 17.26
C GLY A 213 5.46 21.98 15.94
N SER A 214 6.51 22.02 15.12
CA SER A 214 6.50 22.61 13.78
C SER A 214 6.38 21.51 12.72
N PRO A 215 5.40 21.58 11.80
CA PRO A 215 5.23 20.58 10.74
C PRO A 215 6.32 20.63 9.65
N GLY A 216 7.15 21.68 9.61
CA GLY A 216 8.20 21.87 8.59
C GLY A 216 9.28 20.79 8.59
N PRO A 217 9.98 20.55 9.73
CA PRO A 217 10.99 19.49 9.84
C PRO A 217 10.45 18.09 9.51
N LEU A 218 9.26 17.75 10.00
CA LEU A 218 8.63 16.45 9.74
C LEU A 218 8.31 16.25 8.25
N ARG A 219 7.81 17.29 7.58
CA ARG A 219 7.53 17.27 6.15
C ARG A 219 8.80 16.99 5.33
N GLU A 220 9.92 17.61 5.69
CA GLU A 220 11.19 17.42 4.97
C GLU A 220 11.80 16.04 5.20
N MET A 221 11.74 15.55 6.45
CA MET A 221 12.17 14.19 6.79
C MET A 221 11.35 13.16 6.01
N TRP A 222 10.03 13.35 5.96
CA TRP A 222 9.15 12.45 5.22
C TRP A 222 9.43 12.48 3.72
N ARG A 223 9.63 13.67 3.14
CA ARG A 223 9.96 13.82 1.73
C ARG A 223 11.27 13.12 1.36
N THR A 224 12.30 13.32 2.17
CA THR A 224 13.62 12.72 1.97
C THR A 224 13.55 11.19 2.02
N GLU A 225 12.79 10.65 2.97
CA GLU A 225 12.63 9.21 3.10
C GLU A 225 11.81 8.63 1.94
N LEU A 226 10.66 9.24 1.60
CA LEU A 226 9.80 8.75 0.53
C LEU A 226 10.50 8.75 -0.83
N ALA A 227 11.34 9.76 -1.10
CA ALA A 227 12.10 9.86 -2.35
C ALA A 227 12.98 8.63 -2.65
N ARG A 228 13.39 7.86 -1.63
CA ARG A 228 14.16 6.61 -1.79
C ARG A 228 13.31 5.46 -2.34
N HIS A 229 12.01 5.53 -2.11
CA HIS A 229 11.03 4.52 -2.43
C HIS A 229 10.22 4.84 -3.68
N LEU A 230 10.25 6.09 -4.15
CA LEU A 230 9.64 6.46 -5.43
C LEU A 230 10.43 5.84 -6.59
N PRO A 231 9.77 5.53 -7.73
CA PRO A 231 10.48 5.21 -8.95
C PRO A 231 11.47 6.33 -9.28
N VAL A 232 12.70 5.97 -9.66
CA VAL A 232 13.61 6.95 -10.28
C VAL A 232 12.88 7.45 -11.51
N SER A 233 12.58 8.75 -11.57
CA SER A 233 12.02 9.33 -12.78
C SER A 233 12.92 8.93 -13.94
N LYS A 234 12.45 8.04 -14.81
CA LYS A 234 13.04 7.95 -16.14
C LYS A 234 12.85 9.36 -16.70
N ALA A 235 13.94 10.08 -16.88
CA ALA A 235 13.91 11.30 -17.67
C ALA A 235 13.27 10.89 -19.00
N VAL A 236 12.04 11.34 -19.21
CA VAL A 236 11.40 11.33 -20.52
C VAL A 236 11.81 12.64 -21.18
#